data_AF-A0A948Z2T6-F1
#
_entry.id   AF-A0A948Z2T6-F1
#
_cell.length_a   1.000
_cell.length_b   1.000
_cell.length_c   1.000
_cell.angle_alpha   90.00
_cell.angle_beta   90.00
_cell.angle_gamma   90.00
#
_symmetry.space_group_name_H-M   'P 1'
#
loop_
_entity.id
_entity.type
_entity.pdbx_description
1 polymer ?
#
loop_
_entity_poly.entity_id
_entity_poly.type
_entity_poly.pdbx_seq_one_letter_code
_entity_poly.pdbx_strand_id
1 'polypeptide(L)' 'ILMREIPLFLWAWPIHIAMDILTHTKAFFPTKFLYPLSKFHINGINWGTRWFMVINYGSLLLIYFVILYWKFKRS' A
#
# COMPACT_ATOMS: atom_id res chain seq x y z
N ILE A 1 4.86 -3.00 -30.49
CA ILE A 1 5.70 -4.10 -29.95
C ILE A 1 6.22 -3.80 -28.53
N LEU A 2 6.42 -2.53 -28.14
CA LEU A 2 7.03 -2.15 -26.85
C LEU A 2 6.13 -2.25 -25.59
N MET A 3 4.82 -2.47 -25.74
CA MET A 3 3.83 -2.32 -24.65
C MET A 3 3.30 -3.66 -24.13
N ARG A 4 3.97 -4.77 -24.43
CA ARG A 4 3.36 -6.11 -24.27
C ARG A 4 3.42 -6.66 -22.85
N GLU A 5 4.36 -6.24 -22.02
CA GLU A 5 4.45 -6.72 -20.64
C GLU A 5 5.12 -5.60 -19.83
N ILE A 6 4.38 -4.62 -19.29
CA ILE A 6 4.95 -3.79 -18.22
C ILE A 6 5.13 -4.75 -17.05
N PRO A 7 6.36 -5.09 -16.64
CA PRO A 7 6.54 -6.03 -15.58
C PRO A 7 5.89 -5.47 -14.32
N LEU A 8 5.08 -6.28 -13.64
CA LEU A 8 4.33 -5.84 -12.45
C LEU A 8 5.24 -5.22 -11.37
N PHE A 9 6.52 -5.58 -11.34
CA PHE A 9 7.50 -4.99 -10.42
C PHE A 9 7.74 -3.49 -10.66
N LEU A 10 7.59 -2.98 -11.89
CA LEU A 10 7.72 -1.55 -12.17
C LEU A 10 6.60 -0.73 -11.54
N TRP A 11 5.45 -1.36 -11.26
CA TRP A 11 4.35 -0.74 -10.54
C TRP A 11 4.55 -0.69 -9.03
N ALA A 12 5.50 -1.45 -8.48
CA ALA A 12 5.74 -1.46 -7.03
C ALA A 12 6.07 -0.06 -6.50
N TRP A 13 6.88 0.70 -7.24
CA TRP A 13 7.28 2.04 -6.85
C TRP A 13 6.14 3.08 -6.90
N PRO A 14 5.39 3.26 -8.02
CA PRO A 14 4.29 4.21 -8.05
C PRO A 14 3.14 3.82 -7.10
N ILE A 15 2.88 2.51 -6.89
CA ILE A 15 1.90 2.05 -5.90
C ILE A 15 2.35 2.40 -4.48
N HIS A 16 3.63 2.20 -4.16
CA HIS A 16 4.18 2.57 -2.87
C HIS A 16 4.03 4.08 -2.60
N ILE A 17 4.41 4.93 -3.56
CA ILE A 17 4.23 6.39 -3.44
C ILE A 17 2.75 6.75 -3.23
N ALA A 18 1.83 6.12 -3.98
CA ALA A 18 0.40 6.37 -3.83
C ALA A 18 -0.10 5.99 -2.42
N MET A 19 0.34 4.86 -1.89
CA MET A 19 0.00 4.44 -0.53
C MET A 19 0.60 5.37 0.52
N ASP A 20 1.83 5.84 0.33
CA ASP A 20 2.49 6.75 1.26
C ASP A 20 1.75 8.10 1.35
N ILE A 21 1.28 8.65 0.23
CA ILE A 21 0.48 9.88 0.22
C ILE A 21 -0.80 9.72 1.06
N LEU A 22 -1.42 8.54 1.03
CA LEU A 22 -2.67 8.26 1.75
C LEU A 22 -2.46 7.87 3.23
N THR A 23 -1.28 7.40 3.60
CA THR A 23 -1.02 6.81 4.94
C THR A 23 -0.04 7.61 5.80
N HIS A 24 0.48 8.73 5.29
CA HIS A 24 1.26 9.68 6.08
C HIS A 24 0.38 10.83 6.58
N THR A 25 0.33 10.99 7.90
CA THR A 25 -0.34 12.14 8.53
C THR A 25 0.54 13.39 8.45
N LYS A 26 -0.09 14.58 8.51
CA LYS A 26 0.64 15.86 8.59
C LYS A 26 1.52 15.98 9.84
N ALA A 27 1.19 15.27 10.92
CA ALA A 27 1.93 15.32 12.18
C ALA A 27 3.18 14.42 12.20
N PHE A 28 3.23 13.39 11.35
CA PHE A 28 4.34 12.45 11.25
C PHE A 28 4.79 12.33 9.79
N PHE A 29 5.74 13.18 9.41
CA PHE A 29 6.44 13.15 8.11
C PHE A 29 5.50 13.17 6.90
N PRO A 30 4.88 14.32 6.57
CA PRO A 30 4.04 14.43 5.39
C PRO A 30 4.85 14.20 4.11
N THR A 31 4.36 13.34 3.22
CA THR A 31 4.97 13.06 1.92
C THR A 31 4.91 14.29 1.04
N LYS A 32 6.05 14.97 0.87
CA LYS A 32 6.20 16.16 0.02
C LYS A 32 6.40 15.78 -1.44
N PHE A 33 5.41 15.12 -2.04
CA PHE A 33 5.54 14.56 -3.40
C PHE A 33 5.69 15.61 -4.51
N LEU A 34 5.35 16.88 -4.25
CA LEU A 34 5.47 17.98 -5.22
C LEU A 34 6.62 18.97 -4.90
N TYR A 35 7.45 18.70 -3.91
CA TYR A 35 8.55 19.61 -3.58
C TYR A 35 9.65 19.57 -4.65
N PRO A 36 10.27 20.70 -5.06
CA PRO A 36 10.12 22.07 -4.54
C PRO A 36 8.98 22.89 -5.19
N LEU A 37 8.30 22.33 -6.20
CA LEU A 37 7.27 23.04 -6.97
C LEU A 37 6.07 23.45 -6.11
N SER A 38 5.70 22.64 -5.11
CA SER A 38 4.61 22.95 -4.18
C SER A 38 4.83 22.33 -2.80
N LYS A 39 4.34 23.02 -1.77
CA LYS A 39 4.28 22.52 -0.39
C LYS A 39 2.98 21.76 -0.10
N PHE A 40 2.18 21.48 -1.13
CA PHE A 40 0.93 20.75 -0.98
C PHE A 40 1.19 19.32 -0.47
N HIS A 41 0.43 18.94 0.55
CA HIS A 41 0.45 17.62 1.17
C HIS A 41 -0.97 17.24 1.61
N ILE A 42 -1.27 15.95 1.59
CA ILE A 42 -2.55 15.40 2.02
C ILE A 42 -2.42 14.94 3.47
N ASN A 43 -3.47 15.13 4.29
CA ASN A 43 -3.51 14.53 5.63
C ASN A 43 -3.99 13.08 5.51
N GLY A 44 -3.06 12.14 5.41
CA GLY A 44 -3.37 10.72 5.33
C GLY A 44 -3.86 10.12 6.65
N ILE A 45 -4.11 8.81 6.63
CA ILE A 45 -4.51 8.01 7.78
C ILE A 45 -3.26 7.53 8.50
N ASN A 46 -3.15 7.74 9.81
CA ASN A 46 -2.02 7.21 10.57
C ASN A 46 -2.01 5.67 10.55
N TRP A 47 -0.88 5.07 10.19
CA TRP A 47 -0.63 3.63 10.31
C TRP A 47 -0.96 3.06 11.70
N GLY A 48 -0.63 3.78 12.78
CA GLY A 48 -0.92 3.34 14.15
C GLY A 48 -2.40 3.38 14.54
N THR A 49 -3.28 3.82 13.63
CA THR A 49 -4.72 3.84 13.89
C THR A 49 -5.23 2.41 14.07
N ARG A 50 -5.87 2.12 15.20
CA ARG A 50 -6.28 0.75 15.58
C ARG A 50 -7.08 0.03 14.51
N TRP A 51 -8.11 0.67 13.94
CA TRP A 51 -8.94 0.05 12.91
C TRP A 51 -8.15 -0.26 11.64
N PHE A 52 -7.21 0.62 11.26
CA PHE A 52 -6.38 0.44 10.07
C PHE A 52 -5.42 -0.74 10.25
N MET A 53 -4.80 -0.87 11.43
CA MET A 53 -3.99 -2.05 11.76
C MET A 53 -4.81 -3.34 11.75
N VAL A 54 -6.02 -3.34 12.32
CA VAL A 54 -6.90 -4.53 12.32
C VAL A 54 -7.22 -4.96 10.90
N ILE A 55 -7.53 -4.03 9.99
CA ILE A 55 -7.79 -4.36 8.59
C ILE A 55 -6.53 -4.90 7.91
N ASN A 56 -5.35 -4.30 8.13
CA ASN A 56 -4.10 -4.77 7.54
C ASN A 56 -3.76 -6.19 7.97
N TYR A 57 -3.68 -6.44 9.28
CA TYR A 57 -3.36 -7.76 9.81
C TYR A 57 -4.47 -8.78 9.52
N GLY A 58 -5.73 -8.37 9.56
CA GLY A 58 -6.88 -9.20 9.20
C GLY A 58 -6.83 -9.63 7.73
N SER A 59 -6.47 -8.73 6.82
CA SER A 59 -6.32 -9.04 5.39
C SER A 59 -5.18 -10.02 5.14
N LEU A 60 -4.03 -9.84 5.80
CA LEU A 60 -2.90 -10.77 5.71
C LEU A 60 -3.30 -12.18 6.18
N LEU A 61 -3.97 -12.26 7.33
CA LEU A 61 -4.43 -13.51 7.90
C LEU A 61 -5.47 -14.20 7.00
N LEU A 62 -6.40 -13.44 6.42
CA LEU A 62 -7.38 -13.96 5.45
C LEU A 62 -6.69 -14.56 4.22
N ILE A 63 -5.77 -13.82 3.59
CA ILE A 63 -5.03 -14.30 2.41
C ILE A 63 -4.25 -15.57 2.75
N TYR A 64 -3.60 -15.61 3.90
CA TYR A 64 -2.87 -16.78 4.37
C TYR A 64 -3.79 -18.01 4.49
N PHE A 65 -4.96 -17.86 5.11
CA PHE A 65 -5.94 -18.95 5.21
C PHE A 65 -6.48 -19.39 3.86
N VAL A 66 -6.73 -18.46 2.93
CA VAL A 66 -7.13 -18.80 1.57
C VAL A 66 -6.05 -19.65 0.90
N ILE A 67 -4.79 -19.22 0.92
CA ILE A 67 -3.68 -19.97 0.32
C ILE A 67 -3.56 -21.37 0.92
N LEU A 68 -3.65 -21.48 2.25
CA LEU A 68 -3.61 -22.78 2.93
C LEU A 68 -4.77 -23.68 2.51
N TYR A 69 -6.00 -23.17 2.52
CA TYR A 69 -7.17 -23.93 2.09
C TYR A 69 -7.04 -24.44 0.65
N TRP A 70 -6.58 -23.58 -0.26
CA TRP A 70 -6.31 -23.96 -1.65
C TRP A 70 -5.23 -25.03 -1.76
N LYS A 71 -4.19 -24.98 -0.91
CA LYS A 71 -3.13 -26.00 -0.86
C LYS A 71 -3.66 -27.34 -0.35
N PHE A 72 -4.45 -27.33 0.72
CA PHE A 72 -5.06 -28.56 1.28
C PHE A 72 -6.01 -29.24 0.29
N LYS A 73 -6.80 -28.48 -0.47
CA LYS A 73 -7.73 -29.05 -1.46
C LYS A 73 -7.02 -29.64 -2.69
N ARG A 74 -5.75 -29.28 -2.93
CA ARG A 74 -4.94 -29.73 -4.07
C ARG A 74 -4.04 -30.93 -3.75
N SER A 75 -3.96 -31.33 -2.47
CA SER A 75 -3.26 -32.51 -1.98
C SER A 75 -4.24 -33.65 -1.75
#